data_AF-A0A661P153-F1
#
_entry.id   AF-A0A661P153-F1
#
_cell.length_a   1.000
_cell.length_b   1.000
_cell.length_c   1.000
_cell.angle_alpha   90.00
_cell.angle_beta   90.00
_cell.angle_gamma   90.00
#
_symmetry.space_group_name_H-M   'P 1'
#
loop_
_entity.id
_entity.type
_entity.pdbx_description
1 polymer ?
#
loop_
_entity_poly.entity_id
_entity_poly.type
_entity_poly.pdbx_seq_one_letter_code
_entity_poly.pdbx_strand_id
1 'polypeptide(L)'
;MDIILSEADSEIFELLLNVVQIDEQINGIKKAMRARNAKKKALNEKIRRLRDALANSSAKDPDDLVYVAGGLKSPGDQAKSIYADNKEKQHNLEKEWKDNYYGPEFLNGVNPHASDEKLNEMGYFRMKEVEAELENLKTQLDDLNTGSQLEMLTLQQLHNYRNQNTVGATNLLSTRHRTAMKILEGWKG
;
A
#
# COMPACT_ATOMS: atom_id res chain seq x y z
N MET A 1 -13.99 50.11 29.21
CA MET A 1 -13.41 50.17 27.86
C MET A 1 -13.47 48.76 27.35
N ASP A 2 -14.65 48.40 26.82
CA ASP A 2 -14.91 47.04 26.39
C ASP A 2 -14.06 46.74 25.17
N ILE A 3 -13.35 45.61 25.22
CA ILE A 3 -12.57 45.08 24.11
C ILE A 3 -13.59 44.62 23.07
N ILE A 4 -14.01 45.54 22.20
CA ILE A 4 -14.68 45.17 20.96
C ILE A 4 -13.58 44.54 20.10
N LEU A 5 -13.44 43.22 20.19
CA LEU A 5 -12.88 42.44 19.09
C LEU A 5 -13.70 42.86 17.88
N SER A 6 -13.08 43.65 17.01
CA SER A 6 -13.80 44.20 15.87
C SER A 6 -14.11 43.07 14.90
N GLU A 7 -15.15 43.22 14.08
CA GLU A 7 -15.62 42.20 13.14
C GLU A 7 -14.49 41.55 12.31
N ALA A 8 -13.48 42.33 11.90
CA ALA A 8 -12.35 41.76 11.16
C ALA A 8 -11.28 41.05 12.03
N ASP A 9 -11.22 41.29 13.34
CA ASP A 9 -10.38 40.47 14.24
C ASP A 9 -11.00 39.09 14.41
N SER A 10 -12.33 39.01 14.46
CA SER A 10 -13.08 37.74 14.41
C SER A 10 -12.86 37.03 13.06
N GLU A 11 -12.92 37.74 11.95
CA GLU A 11 -12.65 37.19 10.61
C GLU A 11 -11.22 36.64 10.48
N ILE A 12 -10.22 37.35 11.01
CA ILE A 12 -8.83 36.86 11.05
C ILE A 12 -8.77 35.56 11.88
N PHE A 13 -9.44 35.53 13.03
CA PHE A 13 -9.44 34.36 13.91
C PHE A 13 -10.09 33.15 13.23
N GLU A 14 -11.20 33.34 12.53
CA GLU A 14 -11.86 32.29 11.74
C GLU A 14 -10.96 31.74 10.64
N LEU A 15 -10.28 32.60 9.88
CA LEU A 15 -9.34 32.18 8.84
C LEU A 15 -8.18 31.37 9.41
N LEU A 16 -7.62 31.79 10.56
CA LEU A 16 -6.55 31.05 11.24
C LEU A 16 -7.04 29.72 11.82
N LEU A 17 -8.24 29.68 12.39
CA LEU A 17 -8.85 28.44 12.88
C LEU A 17 -9.06 27.44 11.73
N ASN A 18 -9.53 27.93 10.57
CA ASN A 18 -9.66 27.11 9.37
C ASN A 18 -8.31 26.54 8.93
N VAL A 19 -7.22 27.31 8.99
CA VAL A 19 -5.85 26.81 8.68
C VAL A 19 -5.47 25.64 9.61
N VAL A 20 -5.75 25.75 10.91
CA VAL A 20 -5.44 24.67 11.87
C VAL A 20 -6.23 23.40 11.53
N GLN A 21 -7.54 23.52 11.26
CA GLN A 21 -8.37 22.37 10.88
C GLN A 21 -7.90 21.72 9.58
N ILE A 22 -7.49 22.51 8.59
CA ILE A 22 -6.94 22.00 7.33
C ILE A 22 -5.61 21.27 7.57
N ASP A 23 -4.75 21.79 8.44
CA ASP A 23 -3.48 21.14 8.77
C ASP A 23 -3.70 19.77 9.46
N GLU A 24 -4.71 19.64 10.31
CA GLU A 24 -5.13 18.35 10.88
C GLU A 24 -5.59 17.37 9.79
N GLN A 25 -6.44 17.82 8.85
CA GLN A 25 -6.90 17.00 7.73
C GLN A 25 -5.76 16.55 6.82
N ILE A 26 -4.84 17.45 6.47
CA ILE A 26 -3.64 17.16 5.67
C ILE A 26 -2.80 16.08 6.37
N ASN A 27 -2.61 16.19 7.68
CA ASN A 27 -1.86 15.20 8.46
C ASN A 27 -2.56 13.84 8.49
N GLY A 28 -3.89 13.82 8.62
CA GLY A 28 -4.70 12.60 8.51
C GLY A 28 -4.49 11.89 7.17
N ILE A 29 -4.59 12.63 6.06
CA ILE A 29 -4.39 12.09 4.70
C ILE A 29 -2.95 11.59 4.52
N LYS A 30 -1.93 12.33 4.98
CA LYS A 30 -0.53 11.87 4.92
C LYS A 30 -0.31 10.55 5.66
N LYS A 31 -0.95 10.38 6.82
CA LYS A 31 -0.88 9.12 7.58
C LYS A 31 -1.55 7.98 6.80
N ALA A 32 -2.72 8.21 6.22
CA ALA A 32 -3.42 7.25 5.38
C ALA A 32 -2.58 6.85 4.14
N MET A 33 -2.00 7.82 3.44
CA MET A 33 -1.11 7.57 2.30
C MET A 33 0.11 6.71 2.67
N ARG A 34 0.73 6.96 3.83
CA ARG A 34 1.86 6.13 4.32
C ARG A 34 1.42 4.68 4.57
N ALA A 35 0.29 4.49 5.25
CA ALA A 35 -0.25 3.14 5.50
C ALA A 35 -0.60 2.43 4.19
N ARG A 36 -1.18 3.15 3.23
CA ARG A 36 -1.51 2.64 1.89
C ARG A 36 -0.25 2.26 1.10
N ASN A 37 0.80 3.09 1.13
CA ASN A 37 2.08 2.78 0.48
C ASN A 37 2.77 1.56 1.10
N ALA A 38 2.67 1.37 2.41
CA ALA A 38 3.14 0.16 3.07
C ALA A 38 2.39 -1.08 2.57
N LYS A 39 1.05 -1.01 2.45
CA LYS A 39 0.23 -2.08 1.85
C LYS A 39 0.62 -2.36 0.41
N LYS A 40 0.80 -1.33 -0.43
CA LYS A 40 1.26 -1.49 -1.82
C LYS A 40 2.61 -2.19 -1.91
N LYS A 41 3.58 -1.80 -1.06
CA LYS A 41 4.90 -2.44 -1.02
C LYS A 41 4.77 -3.92 -0.67
N ALA A 42 3.93 -4.27 0.31
CA ALA A 42 3.69 -5.67 0.68
C ALA A 42 3.03 -6.47 -0.46
N LEU A 43 2.06 -5.89 -1.16
CA LEU A 43 1.41 -6.52 -2.32
C LEU A 43 2.39 -6.72 -3.48
N ASN A 44 3.17 -5.69 -3.83
CA ASN A 44 4.19 -5.79 -4.88
C ASN A 44 5.22 -6.90 -4.58
N GLU A 45 5.64 -7.02 -3.32
CA GLU A 45 6.56 -8.08 -2.91
C GLU A 45 5.90 -9.48 -2.97
N LYS A 46 4.60 -9.57 -2.71
CA LYS A 46 3.85 -10.83 -2.90
C LYS A 46 3.73 -11.18 -4.39
N ILE A 47 3.36 -10.22 -5.24
CA ILE A 47 3.28 -10.40 -6.71
C ILE A 47 4.63 -10.85 -7.25
N ARG A 48 5.72 -10.18 -6.85
CA ARG A 48 7.08 -10.52 -7.29
C ARG A 48 7.41 -11.97 -6.98
N ARG A 49 7.19 -12.42 -5.74
CA ARG A 49 7.45 -13.81 -5.33
C ARG A 49 6.61 -14.84 -6.09
N LEU A 50 5.33 -14.58 -6.32
CA LEU A 50 4.48 -15.49 -7.09
C LEU A 50 4.92 -15.56 -8.56
N ARG A 51 5.34 -14.44 -9.16
CA ARG A 51 5.95 -14.43 -10.49
C ARG A 51 7.27 -15.20 -10.54
N ASP A 52 8.12 -15.01 -9.54
CA ASP A 52 9.38 -15.76 -9.43
C ASP A 52 9.10 -17.26 -9.26
N ALA A 53 8.06 -17.65 -8.51
CA ALA A 53 7.64 -19.05 -8.37
C ALA A 53 7.19 -19.66 -9.69
N LEU A 54 6.40 -18.94 -10.49
CA LEU A 54 5.98 -19.38 -11.83
C LEU A 54 7.15 -19.42 -12.83
N ALA A 55 8.04 -18.43 -12.80
CA ALA A 55 9.17 -18.37 -13.72
C ALA A 55 10.21 -19.48 -13.44
N ASN A 56 10.31 -19.91 -12.18
CA ASN A 56 11.21 -20.98 -11.77
C ASN A 56 10.54 -22.37 -11.80
N SER A 57 9.22 -22.45 -11.98
CA SER A 57 8.55 -23.73 -12.17
C SER A 57 8.66 -24.18 -13.62
N SER A 58 8.67 -25.50 -13.82
CA SER A 58 8.55 -26.11 -15.15
C SER A 58 7.08 -26.30 -15.57
N ALA A 59 6.15 -25.63 -14.88
CA ALA A 59 4.71 -25.77 -15.08
C ALA A 59 4.28 -25.24 -16.45
N LYS A 60 3.50 -26.02 -17.18
CA LYS A 60 2.96 -25.71 -18.50
C LYS A 60 1.45 -25.86 -18.54
N ASP A 61 0.90 -26.76 -17.74
CA ASP A 61 -0.53 -27.01 -17.64
C ASP A 61 -1.14 -26.34 -16.39
N PRO A 62 -2.42 -25.92 -16.44
CA PRO A 62 -3.06 -25.23 -15.32
C PRO A 62 -3.09 -26.02 -14.01
N ASP A 63 -3.01 -27.35 -14.09
CA ASP A 63 -3.02 -28.26 -12.94
C ASP A 63 -1.61 -28.65 -12.47
N ASP A 64 -0.56 -28.15 -13.13
CA ASP A 64 0.82 -28.38 -12.71
C ASP A 64 1.11 -27.72 -11.37
N LEU A 65 2.02 -28.34 -10.63
CA LEU A 65 2.40 -27.89 -9.29
C LEU A 65 3.47 -26.81 -9.37
N VAL A 66 3.26 -25.77 -8.58
CA VAL A 66 4.14 -24.62 -8.43
C VAL A 66 4.47 -24.47 -6.96
N TYR A 67 5.76 -24.50 -6.63
CA TYR A 67 6.21 -24.27 -5.27
C TYR A 67 6.26 -22.77 -4.95
N VAL A 68 5.58 -22.37 -3.87
CA VAL A 68 5.53 -20.98 -3.42
C VAL A 68 6.10 -20.88 -2.00
N ALA A 69 7.29 -20.28 -1.89
CA ALA A 69 7.96 -20.06 -0.62
C ALA A 69 7.14 -19.15 0.31
N GLY A 70 6.82 -19.64 1.52
CA GLY A 70 5.95 -18.95 2.48
C GLY A 70 4.44 -19.09 2.18
N GLY A 71 4.04 -19.91 1.20
CA GLY A 71 2.65 -20.20 0.90
C GLY A 71 1.92 -19.11 0.09
N LEU A 72 0.73 -19.47 -0.41
CA LEU A 72 -0.07 -18.62 -1.30
C LEU A 72 -0.69 -17.39 -0.61
N LYS A 73 -1.13 -17.53 0.65
CA LYS A 73 -1.91 -16.49 1.35
C LYS A 73 -1.16 -15.74 2.45
N SER A 74 -0.21 -16.37 3.14
CA SER A 74 0.42 -15.81 4.36
C SER A 74 1.96 -15.74 4.28
N PRO A 75 2.52 -14.60 3.88
CA PRO A 75 3.96 -14.47 3.59
C PRO A 75 4.90 -14.49 4.80
N GLY A 76 4.38 -14.67 6.02
CA GLY A 76 5.13 -14.60 7.28
C GLY A 76 5.59 -15.94 7.84
N ASP A 77 5.27 -17.06 7.18
CA ASP A 77 5.64 -18.38 7.69
C ASP A 77 7.10 -18.70 7.32
N GLN A 78 8.03 -18.01 8.00
CA GLN A 78 9.48 -18.21 7.89
C GLN A 78 9.89 -19.67 8.13
N ALA A 79 9.05 -20.45 8.83
CA ALA A 79 9.22 -21.89 9.04
C ALA A 79 9.22 -22.71 7.74
N LYS A 80 8.66 -22.20 6.63
CA LYS A 80 8.70 -22.86 5.32
C LYS A 80 9.83 -22.37 4.40
N SER A 81 10.65 -21.40 4.83
CA SER A 81 11.73 -20.81 4.03
C SER A 81 13.04 -21.64 4.00
N ILE A 82 13.05 -22.82 4.64
CA ILE A 82 14.26 -23.66 4.80
C ILE A 82 14.72 -24.32 3.48
N TYR A 83 13.93 -24.27 2.40
CA TYR A 83 14.24 -24.95 1.14
C TYR A 83 14.67 -24.01 0.00
N ALA A 84 15.41 -22.94 0.31
CA ALA A 84 15.98 -22.01 -0.65
C ALA A 84 17.18 -22.58 -1.46
N ASP A 85 17.09 -23.84 -1.92
CA ASP A 85 17.97 -24.46 -2.92
C ASP A 85 17.09 -25.24 -3.93
N ASN A 86 16.14 -24.54 -4.54
CA ASN A 86 15.07 -25.17 -5.31
C ASN A 86 15.52 -25.75 -6.65
N LYS A 87 16.55 -25.21 -7.31
CA LYS A 87 16.89 -25.67 -8.66
C LYS A 87 17.54 -27.06 -8.66
N GLU A 88 18.45 -27.30 -7.71
CA GLU A 88 19.17 -28.56 -7.59
C GLU A 88 18.36 -29.62 -6.87
N LYS A 89 17.53 -29.26 -5.87
CA LYS A 89 16.62 -30.22 -5.22
C LYS A 89 15.45 -30.63 -6.11
N GLN A 90 14.85 -29.70 -6.86
CA GLN A 90 13.77 -30.04 -7.80
C GLN A 90 14.30 -30.86 -8.98
N HIS A 91 15.48 -30.52 -9.51
CA HIS A 91 16.16 -31.34 -10.53
C HIS A 91 16.64 -32.69 -9.99
N ASN A 92 17.20 -32.77 -8.79
CA ASN A 92 17.63 -34.04 -8.20
C ASN A 92 16.45 -34.91 -7.79
N LEU A 93 15.33 -34.33 -7.34
CA LEU A 93 14.06 -35.05 -7.17
C LEU A 93 13.57 -35.56 -8.53
N GLU A 94 13.44 -34.72 -9.55
CA GLU A 94 13.01 -35.15 -10.89
C GLU A 94 13.95 -36.21 -11.52
N LYS A 95 15.25 -36.17 -11.20
CA LYS A 95 16.27 -37.10 -11.72
C LYS A 95 16.33 -38.42 -10.94
N GLU A 96 16.32 -38.40 -9.60
CA GLU A 96 16.15 -39.61 -8.77
C GLU A 96 14.83 -40.34 -9.09
N TRP A 97 13.80 -39.60 -9.52
CA TRP A 97 12.49 -40.15 -9.90
C TRP A 97 12.47 -40.80 -11.29
N LYS A 98 13.35 -40.38 -12.21
CA LYS A 98 13.49 -41.01 -13.54
C LYS A 98 14.37 -42.25 -13.52
N ASP A 99 15.41 -42.25 -12.69
CA ASP A 99 16.40 -43.33 -12.67
C ASP A 99 15.98 -44.53 -11.79
N ASN A 100 15.06 -44.34 -10.82
CA ASN A 100 14.47 -45.43 -10.04
C ASN A 100 13.14 -45.89 -10.62
N TYR A 101 13.20 -46.93 -11.47
CA TYR A 101 12.06 -47.61 -12.08
C TYR A 101 11.25 -48.41 -11.03
N TYR A 102 10.48 -47.71 -10.19
CA TYR A 102 9.37 -48.30 -9.47
C TYR A 102 8.09 -48.01 -10.25
N GLY A 103 7.29 -49.05 -10.49
CA GLY A 103 6.08 -48.99 -11.31
C GLY A 103 5.05 -47.93 -10.85
N PRO A 104 3.92 -47.80 -11.57
CA PRO A 104 2.94 -46.71 -11.40
C PRO A 104 2.26 -46.62 -10.02
N GLU A 105 2.69 -47.42 -9.05
CA GLU A 105 2.23 -47.48 -7.67
C GLU A 105 3.13 -46.68 -6.69
N PHE A 106 4.29 -46.16 -7.14
CA PHE A 106 5.31 -45.53 -6.29
C PHE A 106 5.52 -44.01 -6.48
N LEU A 107 4.57 -43.30 -7.10
CA LEU A 107 4.48 -41.83 -7.05
C LEU A 107 4.08 -41.28 -5.66
N ASN A 108 4.35 -41.99 -4.56
CA ASN A 108 3.76 -41.75 -3.24
C ASN A 108 4.75 -41.24 -2.18
N GLY A 109 5.35 -40.08 -2.46
CA GLY A 109 5.64 -39.09 -1.42
C GLY A 109 4.58 -37.98 -1.36
N VAL A 110 3.92 -37.73 -2.50
CA VAL A 110 2.66 -36.99 -2.59
C VAL A 110 1.82 -37.66 -3.66
N ASN A 111 0.82 -38.40 -3.21
CA ASN A 111 -0.17 -39.09 -4.05
C ASN A 111 -0.70 -38.14 -5.15
N PRO A 112 -0.84 -38.55 -6.41
CA PRO A 112 -1.61 -37.78 -7.40
C PRO A 112 -3.09 -37.58 -6.99
N HIS A 113 -3.56 -38.31 -5.97
CA HIS A 113 -4.80 -38.08 -5.22
C HIS A 113 -4.61 -37.40 -3.85
N ALA A 114 -3.44 -36.82 -3.57
CA ALA A 114 -3.24 -36.01 -2.37
C ALA A 114 -4.20 -34.83 -2.48
N SER A 115 -5.03 -34.67 -1.45
CA SER A 115 -5.92 -33.52 -1.37
C SER A 115 -5.11 -32.24 -1.47
N ASP A 116 -5.69 -31.21 -2.09
CA ASP A 116 -5.04 -29.90 -2.24
C ASP A 116 -4.57 -29.36 -0.87
N GLU A 117 -5.23 -29.74 0.22
CA GLU A 117 -4.82 -29.44 1.60
C GLU A 117 -3.40 -29.93 1.93
N LYS A 118 -3.05 -31.18 1.60
CA LYS A 118 -1.70 -31.72 1.84
C LYS A 118 -0.64 -31.06 0.96
N LEU A 119 -0.99 -30.75 -0.28
CA LEU A 119 -0.11 -30.02 -1.20
C LEU A 119 0.18 -28.61 -0.66
N ASN A 120 -0.85 -27.92 -0.19
CA ASN A 120 -0.79 -26.59 0.40
C ASN A 120 0.05 -26.56 1.69
N GLU A 121 -0.02 -27.62 2.51
CA GLU A 121 0.85 -27.78 3.69
C GLU A 121 2.33 -27.82 3.30
N MET A 122 2.67 -28.46 2.18
CA MET A 122 4.04 -28.55 1.66
C MET A 122 4.47 -27.32 0.85
N GLY A 123 3.57 -26.36 0.61
CA GLY A 123 3.85 -25.14 -0.13
C GLY A 123 3.76 -25.29 -1.66
N TYR A 124 3.15 -26.38 -2.14
CA TYR A 124 2.84 -26.57 -3.56
C TYR A 124 1.40 -26.18 -3.82
N PHE A 125 1.18 -25.45 -4.91
CA PHE A 125 -0.12 -24.96 -5.34
C PHE A 125 -0.29 -25.25 -6.82
N ARG A 126 -1.54 -25.35 -7.30
CA ARG A 126 -1.79 -25.50 -8.74
C ARG A 126 -1.44 -24.19 -9.44
N MET A 127 -0.89 -24.28 -10.66
CA MET A 127 -0.55 -23.10 -11.47
C MET A 127 -1.75 -22.13 -11.60
N LYS A 128 -2.94 -22.65 -11.88
CA LYS A 128 -4.18 -21.86 -11.97
C LYS A 128 -4.50 -21.10 -10.68
N GLU A 129 -4.18 -21.64 -9.52
CA GLU A 129 -4.43 -21.00 -8.22
C GLU A 129 -3.43 -19.87 -7.98
N VAL A 130 -2.17 -20.08 -8.37
CA VAL A 130 -1.10 -19.06 -8.31
C VAL A 130 -1.42 -17.91 -9.26
N GLU A 131 -1.88 -18.21 -10.48
CA GLU A 131 -2.32 -17.20 -11.46
C GLU A 131 -3.56 -16.43 -10.99
N ALA A 132 -4.55 -17.13 -10.44
CA ALA A 132 -5.75 -16.50 -9.90
C ALA A 132 -5.42 -15.56 -8.73
N GLU A 133 -4.54 -15.97 -7.81
CA GLU A 133 -4.09 -15.11 -6.72
C GLU A 133 -3.26 -13.94 -7.23
N LEU A 134 -2.41 -14.13 -8.25
CA LEU A 134 -1.71 -13.03 -8.91
C LEU A 134 -2.66 -11.99 -9.48
N GLU A 135 -3.74 -12.44 -10.13
CA GLU A 135 -4.74 -11.54 -10.70
C GLU A 135 -5.51 -10.78 -9.61
N ASN A 136 -5.94 -11.48 -8.55
CA ASN A 136 -6.54 -10.85 -7.38
C ASN A 136 -5.64 -9.78 -6.75
N LEU A 137 -4.34 -10.05 -6.61
CA LEU A 137 -3.38 -9.09 -6.07
C LEU A 137 -3.16 -7.88 -6.97
N LYS A 138 -3.21 -8.04 -8.30
CA LYS A 138 -3.15 -6.91 -9.24
C LYS A 138 -4.38 -6.01 -9.09
N THR A 139 -5.57 -6.60 -9.04
CA THR A 139 -6.82 -5.83 -8.82
C THR A 139 -6.76 -5.02 -7.53
N GLN A 140 -6.31 -5.64 -6.43
CA GLN A 140 -6.12 -4.91 -5.16
C GLN A 140 -5.09 -3.78 -5.28
N LEU A 141 -4.01 -3.98 -6.04
CA LEU A 141 -3.00 -2.94 -6.27
C LEU A 141 -3.58 -1.77 -7.08
N ASP A 142 -4.41 -2.06 -8.08
CA ASP A 142 -5.07 -1.06 -8.93
C ASP A 142 -6.11 -0.25 -8.15
N ASP A 143 -6.89 -0.89 -7.27
CA ASP A 143 -7.80 -0.21 -6.34
C ASP A 143 -7.03 0.74 -5.40
N LEU A 144 -5.88 0.27 -4.87
CA LEU A 144 -5.03 1.10 -4.03
C LEU A 144 -4.40 2.25 -4.82
N ASN A 145 -4.08 2.07 -6.10
CA ASN A 145 -3.58 3.12 -6.98
C ASN A 145 -4.62 4.21 -7.23
N THR A 146 -5.84 3.81 -7.57
CA THR A 146 -6.97 4.72 -7.78
C THR A 146 -7.23 5.57 -6.53
N GLY A 147 -7.30 4.95 -5.36
CA GLY A 147 -7.52 5.71 -4.13
C GLY A 147 -6.33 6.58 -3.71
N SER A 148 -5.08 6.24 -4.09
CA SER A 148 -3.93 7.15 -3.89
C SER A 148 -4.01 8.42 -4.74
N GLN A 149 -4.55 8.33 -5.96
CA GLN A 149 -4.73 9.48 -6.83
C GLN A 149 -5.77 10.43 -6.24
N LEU A 150 -6.88 9.89 -5.72
CA LEU A 150 -7.90 10.68 -5.04
C LEU A 150 -7.31 11.39 -3.80
N GLU A 151 -6.57 10.69 -2.95
CA GLU A 151 -5.92 11.27 -1.78
C GLU A 151 -4.96 12.41 -2.15
N MET A 152 -4.21 12.26 -3.25
CA MET A 152 -3.30 13.30 -3.74
C MET A 152 -4.06 14.54 -4.22
N LEU A 153 -5.16 14.35 -4.95
CA LEU A 153 -6.01 15.44 -5.41
C LEU A 153 -6.65 16.19 -4.23
N THR A 154 -7.17 15.46 -3.24
CA THR A 154 -7.69 16.06 -2.01
C THR A 154 -6.60 16.83 -1.26
N LEU A 155 -5.38 16.30 -1.17
CA LEU A 155 -4.26 16.98 -0.51
C LEU A 155 -3.86 18.27 -1.24
N GLN A 156 -3.87 18.29 -2.57
CA GLN A 156 -3.65 19.51 -3.36
C GLN A 156 -4.74 20.55 -3.11
N GLN A 157 -6.01 20.14 -3.08
CA GLN A 157 -7.14 21.03 -2.79
C GLN A 157 -7.02 21.64 -1.39
N LEU A 158 -6.68 20.84 -0.38
CA LEU A 158 -6.48 21.32 0.99
C LEU A 158 -5.31 22.28 1.09
N HIS A 159 -4.19 22.02 0.41
CA HIS A 159 -3.06 22.95 0.36
C HIS A 159 -3.46 24.29 -0.28
N ASN A 160 -4.24 24.27 -1.36
CA ASN A 160 -4.73 25.49 -1.99
C ASN A 160 -5.64 26.28 -1.04
N TYR A 161 -6.57 25.60 -0.36
CA TYR A 161 -7.49 26.23 0.59
C TYR A 161 -6.75 26.80 1.81
N ARG A 162 -5.77 26.06 2.34
CA ARG A 162 -4.87 26.53 3.40
C ARG A 162 -4.15 27.82 2.99
N ASN A 163 -3.60 27.86 1.77
CA ASN A 163 -2.88 29.02 1.27
C ASN A 163 -3.81 30.22 1.08
N GLN A 164 -5.02 30.01 0.56
CA GLN A 164 -6.04 31.06 0.45
C GLN A 164 -6.37 31.67 1.81
N ASN A 165 -6.64 30.85 2.83
CA ASN A 165 -6.95 31.33 4.18
C ASN A 165 -5.77 32.08 4.82
N THR A 166 -4.55 31.58 4.61
CA THR A 166 -3.32 32.23 5.12
C THR A 166 -3.10 33.60 4.48
N VAL A 167 -3.27 33.69 3.16
CA VAL A 167 -3.16 34.96 2.42
C VAL A 167 -4.27 35.92 2.85
N GLY A 168 -5.50 35.43 3.00
CA GLY A 168 -6.63 36.21 3.50
C GLY A 168 -6.35 36.83 4.88
N ALA A 169 -5.93 36.01 5.85
CA ALA A 169 -5.60 36.47 7.19
C ALA A 169 -4.46 37.49 7.18
N THR A 170 -3.42 37.26 6.36
CA THR A 170 -2.28 38.18 6.21
C THR A 170 -2.71 39.52 5.60
N ASN A 171 -3.60 39.51 4.61
CA ASN A 171 -4.11 40.72 3.98
C ASN A 171 -4.97 41.54 4.95
N LEU A 172 -5.82 40.89 5.73
CA LEU A 172 -6.62 41.55 6.77
C LEU A 172 -5.72 42.17 7.85
N LEU A 173 -4.75 41.40 8.37
CA LEU A 173 -3.75 41.90 9.34
C LEU A 173 -2.96 43.10 8.79
N SER A 174 -2.51 43.02 7.54
CA SER A 174 -1.76 44.10 6.89
C SER A 174 -2.60 45.37 6.68
N THR A 175 -3.89 45.19 6.40
CA THR A 175 -4.85 46.31 6.26
C THR A 175 -5.10 46.95 7.63
N ARG A 176 -5.29 46.15 8.67
CA ARG A 176 -5.44 46.59 10.06
C ARG A 176 -4.23 47.39 10.53
N HIS A 177 -3.03 46.86 10.30
CA HIS A 177 -1.79 47.55 10.66
C HIS A 177 -1.68 48.91 9.96
N ARG A 178 -1.95 48.97 8.65
CA ARG A 178 -1.95 50.24 7.89
C ARG A 178 -2.97 51.24 8.43
N THR A 179 -4.18 50.81 8.75
CA THR A 179 -5.20 51.68 9.33
C THR A 179 -4.78 52.21 10.71
N ALA A 180 -4.24 51.34 11.57
CA ALA A 180 -3.74 51.74 12.88
C ALA A 180 -2.61 52.77 12.77
N MET A 181 -1.64 52.55 11.86
CA MET A 181 -0.54 53.49 11.63
C MET A 181 -1.05 54.86 11.14
N LYS A 182 -2.02 54.90 10.21
CA LYS A 182 -2.63 56.16 9.76
C LYS A 182 -3.32 56.93 10.89
N ILE A 183 -4.03 56.23 11.78
CA ILE A 183 -4.67 56.86 12.95
C ILE A 183 -3.60 57.46 13.87
N LEU A 184 -2.52 56.72 14.14
CA LEU A 184 -1.41 57.18 14.99
C LEU A 184 -0.66 58.38 14.38
N GLU A 185 -0.48 58.40 13.06
CA GLU A 185 0.08 59.56 12.34
C GLU A 185 -0.82 60.79 12.47
N GLY A 186 -2.14 60.63 12.29
CA GLY A 186 -3.11 61.71 12.45
C GLY A 186 -3.23 62.26 13.86
N TRP A 187 -2.83 61.51 14.90
CA TRP A 187 -2.79 61.97 16.29
C TRP A 187 -1.52 62.74 16.66
N LYS A 188 -0.48 62.68 15.83
CA LYS A 188 0.80 63.40 16.04
C LYS A 188 0.84 64.79 15.39
N GLY A 189 -0.16 65.13 14.58
CA GLY A 189 -0.35 66.47 13.99
C GLY A 189 -1.36 67.27 14.80
#